data_AF-A0A2D5NBZ7-F1
#
_entry.id   AF-A0A2D5NBZ7-F1
#
_cell.length_a   1.000
_cell.length_b   1.000
_cell.length_c   1.000
_cell.angle_alpha   90.00
_cell.angle_beta   90.00
_cell.angle_gamma   90.00
#
_symmetry.space_group_name_H-M   'P 1'
#
loop_
_entity.id
_entity.type
_entity.pdbx_description
1 polymer ?
#
loop_
_entity_poly.entity_id
_entity_poly.type
_entity_poly.pdbx_seq_one_letter_code
_entity_poly.pdbx_strand_id
1 'polypeptide(L)'
;MVGCKSLVKTIYHSMDCDQFNIDHIELRTGIDVPKIRRKYCQLKDSTRTVEFEVLLNSEELKSYSAKYFNWEAPLFTAEGRRSDSKWQASLDTSTRALIFNVYYFGNE
;
A
#
# COMPACT_ATOMS: atom_id res chain seq x y z
N MET A 1 -30.14 15.27 10.44
CA MET A 1 -28.85 14.68 10.82
C MET A 1 -28.93 13.18 10.61
N VAL A 2 -28.56 12.66 9.43
CA VAL A 2 -28.67 11.23 9.13
C VAL A 2 -27.54 10.83 8.19
N GLY A 3 -26.89 9.71 8.52
CA GLY A 3 -26.31 8.81 7.52
C GLY A 3 -24.88 9.07 7.06
N CYS A 4 -23.88 9.03 7.96
CA CYS A 4 -22.47 8.92 7.52
C CYS A 4 -21.60 8.09 8.48
N LYS A 5 -22.07 6.89 8.88
CA LYS A 5 -21.26 5.98 9.73
C LYS A 5 -21.18 4.53 9.27
N SER A 6 -21.84 4.14 8.17
CA SER A 6 -21.91 2.72 7.76
C SER A 6 -21.05 2.37 6.55
N LEU A 7 -20.77 3.31 5.64
CA LEU A 7 -20.00 3.04 4.41
C LEU A 7 -18.51 2.76 4.67
N VAL A 8 -17.91 3.37 5.69
CA VAL A 8 -16.46 3.22 5.97
C VAL A 8 -16.09 1.78 6.35
N LYS A 9 -17.00 1.03 6.98
CA LYS A 9 -16.73 -0.30 7.52
C LYS A 9 -16.72 -1.39 6.43
N THR A 10 -17.64 -1.31 5.46
CA THR A 10 -17.74 -2.28 4.36
C THR A 10 -16.54 -2.20 3.42
N ILE A 11 -16.02 -1.00 3.16
CA ILE A 11 -14.89 -0.82 2.23
C ILE A 11 -13.59 -1.32 2.87
N TYR A 12 -13.48 -1.29 4.21
CA TYR A 12 -12.30 -1.75 4.97
C TYR A 12 -12.08 -3.27 4.89
N HIS A 13 -13.12 -4.03 4.54
CA HIS A 13 -13.14 -5.50 4.52
C HIS A 13 -13.05 -6.12 3.12
N SER A 14 -13.05 -5.32 2.04
CA SER A 14 -12.91 -5.90 0.70
C SER A 14 -11.45 -6.28 0.43
N MET A 15 -11.15 -7.56 0.65
CA MET A 15 -9.83 -8.16 0.43
C MET A 15 -9.60 -8.56 -1.04
N ASP A 16 -10.59 -8.34 -1.92
CA ASP A 16 -10.52 -8.70 -3.33
C ASP A 16 -9.48 -7.87 -4.09
N CYS A 17 -8.59 -8.58 -4.81
CA CYS A 17 -7.62 -7.97 -5.72
C CYS A 17 -8.29 -7.21 -6.87
N ASP A 18 -9.51 -7.58 -7.24
CA ASP A 18 -10.32 -6.89 -8.25
C ASP A 18 -10.79 -5.51 -7.76
N GLN A 19 -11.22 -5.44 -6.49
CA GLN A 19 -11.60 -4.20 -5.79
C GLN A 19 -10.45 -3.60 -4.97
N PHE A 20 -9.20 -3.74 -5.42
CA PHE A 20 -8.08 -3.09 -4.78
C PHE A 20 -8.22 -1.56 -4.91
N ASN A 21 -8.75 -0.93 -3.86
CA ASN A 21 -8.85 0.51 -3.72
C ASN A 21 -7.49 1.06 -3.28
N ILE A 22 -6.84 1.79 -4.16
CA ILE A 22 -5.59 2.50 -3.86
C ILE A 22 -5.81 3.47 -2.69
N ASP A 23 -6.97 4.12 -2.66
CA ASP A 23 -7.42 4.99 -1.56
C ASP A 23 -7.32 4.32 -0.18
N HIS A 24 -7.58 3.01 -0.09
CA HIS A 24 -7.45 2.25 1.16
C HIS A 24 -5.99 2.04 1.60
N ILE A 25 -5.08 1.85 0.64
CA ILE A 25 -3.65 1.79 0.93
C ILE A 25 -3.16 3.16 1.35
N GLU A 26 -3.56 4.22 0.65
CA GLU A 26 -3.14 5.59 0.96
C GLU A 26 -3.60 6.00 2.36
N LEU A 27 -4.86 5.76 2.71
CA LEU A 27 -5.40 6.03 4.06
C LEU A 27 -4.76 5.17 5.16
N ARG A 28 -4.36 3.93 4.83
CA ARG A 28 -3.76 3.00 5.81
C ARG A 28 -2.28 3.27 6.02
N THR A 29 -1.55 3.54 4.94
CA THR A 29 -0.09 3.71 4.91
C THR A 29 0.35 5.15 5.07
N GLY A 30 -0.51 6.12 4.72
CA GLY A 30 -0.14 7.53 4.62
C GLY A 30 0.76 7.83 3.40
N ILE A 31 0.99 6.83 2.54
CA ILE A 31 1.80 6.94 1.34
C ILE A 31 0.85 7.21 0.18
N ASP A 32 1.01 8.38 -0.45
CA ASP A 32 0.29 8.77 -1.66
C ASP A 32 0.75 7.90 -2.82
N VAL A 33 -0.13 7.12 -3.45
CA VAL A 33 0.29 6.19 -4.50
C VAL A 33 0.35 6.96 -5.83
N PRO A 34 1.52 7.08 -6.46
CA PRO A 34 1.68 7.89 -7.66
C PRO A 34 1.04 7.22 -8.88
N LYS A 35 1.31 7.76 -10.08
CA LYS A 35 0.98 7.08 -11.32
C LYS A 35 1.67 5.71 -11.37
N ILE A 36 0.86 4.67 -11.38
CA ILE A 36 1.30 3.27 -11.33
C ILE A 36 0.63 2.46 -12.44
N ARG A 37 1.27 1.34 -12.78
CA ARG A 37 0.69 0.25 -13.53
C ARG A 37 0.62 -0.99 -12.65
N ARG A 38 -0.58 -1.55 -12.46
CA ARG A 38 -0.75 -2.77 -11.67
C ARG A 38 -0.02 -3.92 -12.35
N LYS A 39 0.93 -4.54 -11.63
CA LYS A 39 1.65 -5.74 -12.08
C LYS A 39 0.96 -6.98 -11.53
N TYR A 40 0.76 -7.00 -10.21
CA TYR A 40 0.37 -8.21 -9.52
C TYR A 40 -0.36 -7.91 -8.22
N CYS A 41 -1.33 -8.75 -7.86
CA CYS A 41 -1.98 -8.73 -6.57
C CYS A 41 -2.23 -10.17 -6.14
N GLN A 42 -1.83 -10.50 -4.93
CA GLN A 42 -2.08 -11.80 -4.31
C GLN A 42 -2.61 -11.59 -2.90
N LEU A 43 -3.70 -12.29 -2.60
CA LEU A 43 -4.15 -12.50 -1.24
C LEU A 43 -3.82 -13.94 -0.88
N LYS A 44 -3.00 -14.13 0.15
CA LYS A 44 -2.62 -15.45 0.66
C LYS A 44 -2.84 -15.48 2.16
N ASP A 45 -3.72 -16.37 2.61
CA ASP A 45 -4.18 -16.47 4.01
C ASP A 45 -4.70 -15.11 4.52
N SER A 46 -3.92 -14.43 5.36
CA SER A 46 -4.20 -13.09 5.91
C SER A 46 -3.18 -12.04 5.49
N THR A 47 -2.39 -12.32 4.46
CA THR A 47 -1.40 -11.41 3.88
C THR A 47 -1.83 -11.02 2.48
N ARG A 48 -1.95 -9.71 2.27
CA ARG A 48 -2.21 -9.12 0.96
C ARG A 48 -0.90 -8.53 0.44
N THR A 49 -0.39 -9.07 -0.65
CA THR A 49 0.81 -8.58 -1.34
C THR A 49 0.40 -8.00 -2.68
N VAL A 50 0.75 -6.75 -2.93
CA VAL A 50 0.44 -6.06 -4.18
C VAL A 50 1.66 -5.38 -4.72
N GLU A 51 1.92 -5.58 -5.99
CA GLU A 51 3.03 -5.00 -6.71
C GLU A 51 2.52 -4.06 -7.81
N PHE A 52 3.12 -2.89 -7.81
CA PHE A 52 2.89 -1.81 -8.75
C PHE A 52 4.19 -1.44 -9.45
N GLU A 53 4.10 -1.14 -10.74
CA GLU A 53 5.18 -0.48 -11.48
C GLU A 53 4.95 1.02 -11.43
N VAL A 54 5.89 1.76 -10.86
CA VAL A 54 5.82 3.21 -10.75
C VAL A 54 6.19 3.86 -12.08
N LEU A 55 5.29 4.69 -12.62
CA LEU A 55 5.45 5.39 -13.90
C LEU A 55 5.95 6.83 -13.74
N LEU A 56 6.58 7.13 -12.60
CA LEU A 56 7.23 8.41 -12.35
C LEU A 56 8.57 8.52 -13.11
N ASN A 57 8.96 9.75 -13.42
CA ASN A 57 10.31 10.01 -13.92
C ASN A 57 11.34 9.92 -12.77
N SER A 58 12.64 9.90 -13.09
CA SER A 58 13.70 9.69 -12.10
C SER A 58 13.75 10.75 -10.99
N GLU A 59 13.42 12.00 -11.30
CA GLU A 59 13.42 13.10 -10.32
C GLU A 59 12.21 13.02 -9.39
N GLU A 60 11.03 12.76 -9.96
CA GLU A 60 9.80 12.52 -9.20
C GLU A 60 9.93 11.29 -8.29
N LEU A 61 10.51 10.20 -8.81
CA LEU A 61 10.70 8.97 -8.06
C LEU A 61 11.62 9.17 -6.85
N LYS A 62 12.69 9.96 -7.02
CA LYS A 62 13.63 10.29 -5.94
C LYS A 62 12.99 11.17 -4.86
N SER A 63 12.23 12.18 -5.28
CA SER A 63 11.49 13.04 -4.35
C SER A 63 10.42 12.25 -3.59
N TYR A 64 9.72 11.35 -4.30
CA TYR A 64 8.72 10.47 -3.74
C TYR A 64 9.30 9.49 -2.71
N SER A 65 10.39 8.80 -3.08
CA SER A 65 11.03 7.83 -2.20
C SER A 65 11.58 8.50 -0.93
N ALA A 66 12.19 9.68 -1.05
CA ALA A 66 12.70 10.45 0.09
C ALA A 66 11.60 11.02 1.00
N LYS A 67 10.38 11.22 0.49
CA LYS A 67 9.26 11.77 1.25
C LYS A 67 8.54 10.73 2.10
N TYR A 68 8.33 9.53 1.55
CA TYR A 68 7.45 8.51 2.15
C TYR A 68 8.19 7.29 2.69
N PHE A 69 9.46 7.08 2.31
CA PHE A 69 10.21 5.90 2.64
C PHE A 69 11.53 6.24 3.31
N ASN A 70 12.02 5.30 4.10
CA ASN A 70 13.39 5.30 4.61
C ASN A 70 14.27 4.50 3.66
N TRP A 71 15.51 4.93 3.49
CA TRP A 71 16.47 4.17 2.71
C TRP A 71 17.04 3.02 3.55
N GLU A 72 16.69 1.79 3.20
CA GLU A 72 17.24 0.57 3.77
C GLU A 72 17.87 -0.26 2.65
N ALA A 73 19.14 0.04 2.39
CA ALA A 73 19.88 -0.47 1.24
C ALA A 73 19.68 -1.99 1.05
N PRO A 74 19.31 -2.45 -0.18
CA PRO A 74 19.26 -1.69 -1.43
C PRO A 74 17.88 -1.10 -1.79
N LEU A 75 16.91 -1.08 -0.89
CA LEU A 75 15.52 -0.70 -1.18
C LEU A 75 15.05 0.47 -0.31
N PHE A 76 14.03 1.18 -0.77
CA PHE A 76 13.31 2.13 0.06
C PHE A 76 12.20 1.38 0.81
N THR A 77 12.19 1.43 2.13
CA THR A 77 11.21 0.72 2.96
C THR A 77 10.41 1.69 3.80
N ALA A 78 9.14 1.37 3.99
CA ALA A 78 8.27 2.04 4.95
C ALA A 78 7.44 0.97 5.62
N GLU A 79 7.20 1.11 6.91
CA GLU A 79 6.30 0.21 7.63
C GLU A 79 5.41 0.99 8.56
N GLY A 80 4.26 0.40 8.86
CA GLY A 80 3.36 0.92 9.86
C GLY A 80 2.58 -0.20 10.51
N ARG A 81 2.24 0.02 11.78
CA ARG A 81 1.46 -0.92 12.56
C ARG A 81 0.28 -0.20 13.17
N ARG A 82 -0.89 -0.82 13.03
CA ARG A 82 -2.13 -0.47 13.72
C ARG A 82 -2.54 -1.66 14.61
N SER A 83 -3.52 -1.43 15.47
CA SER A 83 -4.02 -2.47 16.38
C SER A 83 -4.60 -3.68 15.65
N ASP A 84 -5.15 -3.50 14.44
CA ASP A 84 -5.78 -4.55 13.64
C ASP A 84 -4.89 -5.09 12.50
N SER A 85 -3.82 -4.39 12.13
CA SER A 85 -3.02 -4.75 10.95
C SER A 85 -1.62 -4.16 10.98
N LYS A 86 -0.67 -4.87 10.37
CA LYS A 86 0.66 -4.36 10.03
C LYS A 86 0.73 -4.18 8.52
N TRP A 87 1.43 -3.16 8.05
CA TRP A 87 1.74 -3.03 6.64
C TRP A 87 3.22 -2.69 6.47
N GLN A 88 3.75 -3.07 5.31
CA GLN A 88 5.12 -2.80 4.90
C GLN A 88 5.10 -2.50 3.41
N ALA A 89 5.72 -1.40 3.03
CA ALA A 89 5.90 -0.96 1.66
C ALA A 89 7.38 -0.98 1.30
N SER A 90 7.69 -1.39 0.08
CA SER A 90 9.05 -1.46 -0.43
C SER A 90 9.07 -0.91 -1.85
N LEU A 91 9.99 0.02 -2.11
CA LEU A 91 10.18 0.64 -3.40
C LEU A 91 11.61 0.37 -3.88
N ASP A 92 11.69 -0.31 -5.02
CA ASP A 92 12.91 -0.47 -5.79
C ASP A 92 12.95 0.62 -6.87
N THR A 93 13.91 1.55 -6.77
CA THR A 93 14.05 2.63 -7.75
C THR A 93 14.73 2.19 -9.05
N SER A 94 15.42 1.04 -9.05
CA SER A 94 16.07 0.48 -10.24
C SER A 94 15.06 -0.22 -11.13
N THR A 95 14.20 -1.06 -10.54
CA THR A 95 13.15 -1.79 -11.26
C THR A 95 11.82 -1.05 -11.30
N ARG A 96 11.69 0.04 -10.52
CA ARG A 96 10.44 0.81 -10.32
C ARG A 96 9.31 -0.04 -9.73
N ALA A 97 9.66 -1.11 -9.02
CA ALA A 97 8.71 -1.98 -8.35
C ALA A 97 8.36 -1.39 -6.98
N LEU A 98 7.08 -1.08 -6.78
CA LEU A 98 6.49 -0.65 -5.52
C LEU A 98 5.59 -1.77 -5.00
N ILE A 99 6.02 -2.39 -3.90
CA ILE A 99 5.39 -3.56 -3.30
C ILE A 99 4.78 -3.15 -1.96
N PHE A 100 3.50 -3.43 -1.78
CA PHE A 100 2.80 -3.29 -0.51
C PHE A 100 2.43 -4.67 0.03
N ASN A 101 2.84 -4.95 1.26
CA ASN A 101 2.48 -6.12 2.03
C ASN A 101 1.63 -5.69 3.22
N VAL A 102 0.38 -6.09 3.27
CA VAL A 102 -0.54 -5.82 4.38
C VAL A 102 -0.84 -7.14 5.08
N TYR A 103 -0.53 -7.20 6.36
CA TYR A 103 -0.76 -8.32 7.26
C TYR A 103 -1.94 -7.96 8.15
N TYR A 104 -3.01 -8.74 8.06
CA TYR A 104 -4.18 -8.56 8.91
C TYR A 104 -4.03 -9.44 10.15
N PHE A 105 -4.07 -8.83 11.34
CA PHE A 105 -4.20 -9.58 12.57
C PHE A 105 -5.69 -9.90 12.70
N GLY A 106 -6.06 -11.15 12.41
CA GLY A 106 -7.43 -11.61 12.61
C GLY A 106 -7.85 -11.24 14.03
N ASN A 107 -8.89 -10.41 14.16
CA ASN A 107 -9.58 -10.30 15.42
C ASN A 107 -10.39 -11.58 15.51
N GLU A 108 -9.90 -12.57 16.27
CA GLU A 108 -10.76 -13.62 16.80
C GLU A 108 -11.87 -13.01 17.66
#